data_AF-A0A839VGC2-F1
#
_entry.id   AF-A0A839VGC2-F1
#
_cell.length_a   1.000
_cell.length_b   1.000
_cell.length_c   1.000
_cell.angle_alpha   90.00
_cell.angle_beta   90.00
_cell.angle_gamma   90.00
#
_symmetry.space_group_name_H-M   'P 1'
#
loop_
_entity.id
_entity.type
_entity.pdbx_description
1 polymer ?
#
loop_
_entity_poly.entity_id
_entity_poly.type
_entity_poly.pdbx_seq_one_letter_code
_entity_poly.pdbx_strand_id
1 'polypeptide(L)' 'MSATIKVTQTRSTIGVLAKHKATMKGLGLRRIGHTVELEDTPAVRGMIHKVNYLVRVEGE' A
#
# COMPACT_ATOMS: atom_id res chain seq x y z
N MET A 1 -6.55 3.87 20.02
CA MET A 1 -7.19 2.76 19.32
C MET A 1 -6.63 2.76 17.92
N SER A 2 -5.76 1.82 17.58
CA SER A 2 -5.18 1.72 16.24
C SER A 2 -6.29 1.36 15.27
N ALA A 3 -6.69 2.33 14.44
CA ALA A 3 -7.49 2.00 13.26
C ALA A 3 -6.60 1.11 12.38
N THR A 4 -7.10 -0.05 11.96
CA THR A 4 -6.37 -0.93 11.05
C THR A 4 -6.81 -0.60 9.65
N ILE A 5 -5.86 -0.26 8.79
CA ILE A 5 -6.11 0.04 7.39
C ILE A 5 -5.89 -1.22 6.57
N LYS A 6 -6.84 -1.55 5.71
CA LYS A 6 -6.68 -2.58 4.69
C LYS A 6 -6.15 -1.97 3.41
N VAL A 7 -4.99 -2.46 2.96
CA VAL A 7 -4.37 -2.02 1.71
C VAL A 7 -4.35 -3.18 0.73
N THR A 8 -5.03 -3.01 -0.40
CA THR A 8 -5.10 -3.99 -1.48
C THR A 8 -4.34 -3.49 -2.70
N GLN A 9 -3.45 -4.31 -3.26
CA GLN A 9 -2.82 -3.96 -4.54
C GLN A 9 -3.81 -4.15 -5.69
N THR A 10 -4.20 -3.07 -6.37
CA THR A 10 -5.14 -3.14 -7.50
C THR A 10 -4.44 -3.11 -8.85
N ARG A 11 -3.27 -2.48 -8.95
CA ARG A 11 -2.50 -2.39 -10.20
C ARG A 11 -1.13 -3.04 -10.09
N SER A 12 -0.63 -3.46 -11.25
CA SER A 12 0.73 -4.01 -11.39
C SER A 12 1.79 -2.96 -11.07
N THR A 13 2.92 -3.41 -10.52
CA THR A 13 4.12 -2.57 -10.31
C THR A 13 5.06 -2.56 -11.52
N ILE A 14 4.73 -3.25 -12.62
CA ILE A 14 5.52 -3.24 -13.86
C ILE A 14 5.51 -1.83 -14.46
N GLY A 15 6.67 -1.33 -14.90
CA GLY A 15 6.82 0.02 -15.44
C GLY A 15 6.83 1.15 -14.41
N VAL A 16 6.62 0.85 -13.13
CA VAL A 16 6.64 1.87 -12.07
C VAL A 16 8.08 2.18 -11.63
N LEU A 17 8.34 3.43 -11.24
CA LEU A 17 9.58 3.88 -10.61
C LEU A 17 10.05 2.93 -9.50
N ALA A 18 11.36 2.69 -9.44
CA ALA A 18 11.99 1.81 -8.44
C ALA A 18 11.63 2.20 -7.00
N LYS A 19 11.47 3.49 -6.71
CA LYS A 19 11.09 3.99 -5.38
C LYS A 19 9.70 3.49 -4.94
N HIS A 20 8.72 3.48 -5.83
CA HIS A 20 7.37 2.99 -5.51
C HIS A 20 7.32 1.47 -5.42
N LYS A 21 8.13 0.77 -6.23
CA LYS A 21 8.31 -0.69 -6.10
C LYS A 21 8.85 -1.05 -4.70
N ALA A 22 9.83 -0.28 -4.21
CA ALA A 22 10.35 -0.46 -2.86
C ALA A 22 9.28 -0.21 -1.79
N THR A 23 8.46 0.84 -1.94
CA THR A 23 7.33 1.11 -1.02
C THR A 23 6.29 -0.02 -1.02
N MET A 24 5.88 -0.51 -2.20
CA MET A 24 4.98 -1.68 -2.31
C MET A 24 5.54 -2.90 -1.58
N LYS A 25 6.83 -3.20 -1.77
CA LYS A 25 7.50 -4.32 -1.10
C LYS A 25 7.60 -4.09 0.41
N GLY A 26 7.85 -2.85 0.85
CA GLY A 26 7.90 -2.46 2.25
C GLY A 26 6.54 -2.56 2.96
N LEU A 27 5.44 -2.29 2.24
CA LEU A 27 4.07 -2.51 2.70
C LEU A 27 3.64 -4.00 2.68
N GLY A 28 4.49 -4.90 2.18
CA GLY A 28 4.20 -6.35 2.11
C GLY A 28 3.32 -6.76 0.93
N LEU A 29 3.06 -5.88 -0.03
CA LEU A 29 2.28 -6.18 -1.23
C LEU A 29 3.15 -6.91 -2.26
N ARG A 30 2.81 -8.17 -2.53
CA ARG A 30 3.59 -9.06 -3.42
C ARG A 30 2.91 -9.37 -4.76
N ARG A 31 1.58 -9.31 -4.83
CA ARG A 31 0.79 -9.69 -6.02
C ARG A 31 -0.48 -8.85 -6.12
N ILE A 32 -1.00 -8.70 -7.34
CA ILE A 32 -2.29 -8.04 -7.58
C ILE A 32 -3.39 -8.81 -6.82
N GLY A 33 -4.28 -8.07 -6.15
CA GLY A 33 -5.32 -8.61 -5.29
C GLY A 33 -4.83 -9.05 -3.90
N HIS A 34 -3.55 -8.85 -3.56
CA HIS A 34 -3.06 -9.09 -2.21
C HIS A 34 -3.48 -7.97 -1.27
N THR A 35 -4.08 -8.35 -0.16
CA THR A 35 -4.55 -7.45 0.89
C THR A 35 -3.65 -7.58 2.12
N VAL A 36 -3.23 -6.46 2.69
CA VAL A 36 -2.45 -6.42 3.94
C VAL A 36 -3.16 -5.48 4.91
N GLU A 37 -3.31 -5.96 6.14
CA GLU A 37 -3.79 -5.16 7.27
C GLU A 37 -2.59 -4.50 7.94
N LEU A 38 -2.58 -3.17 8.01
CA LEU A 38 -1.52 -2.38 8.64
C LEU A 38 -2.13 -1.45 9.69
N GLU A 39 -1.37 -1.14 10.72
CA GLU A 39 -1.75 -0.12 11.69
C GLU A 39 -1.75 1.26 11.03
N ASP A 40 -2.79 2.05 11.33
CA ASP A 40 -2.89 3.43 10.90
C ASP A 40 -1.89 4.32 11.64
N THR A 41 -0.70 4.41 11.06
CA THR A 41 0.34 5.34 11.48
C THR A 41 0.55 6.40 10.41
N PRO A 42 0.93 7.64 10.79
CA PRO A 42 1.27 8.69 9.82
C PRO A 42 2.33 8.26 8.80
N ALA A 43 3.25 7.37 9.21
CA ALA A 43 4.26 6.80 8.33
C ALA A 43 3.65 5.88 7.26
N VAL A 44 2.72 5.00 7.64
CA VAL A 44 2.01 4.12 6.70
C VAL A 44 1.13 4.95 5.75
N ARG A 45 0.40 5.95 6.25
CA ARG A 45 -0.35 6.89 5.39
C ARG A 45 0.57 7.58 4.39
N GLY A 46 1.72 8.09 4.80
CA GLY A 46 2.70 8.71 3.90
C GLY A 46 3.18 7.76 2.80
N MET A 47 3.43 6.49 3.14
CA MET A 47 3.77 5.45 2.17
C MET A 47 2.63 5.18 1.19
N ILE A 48 1.39 5.06 1.68
CA ILE A 48 0.19 4.81 0.88
C ILE A 48 -0.08 5.98 -0.07
N HIS A 49 -0.02 7.23 0.40
CA HIS A 49 -0.22 8.43 -0.43
C HIS A 49 0.74 8.44 -1.63
N LYS A 50 1.99 8.01 -1.43
CA LYS A 50 2.99 7.95 -2.48
C LYS A 50 2.69 6.89 -3.55
N VAL A 51 1.88 5.87 -3.24
CA VAL A 51 1.50 4.78 -4.16
C VAL A 51 -0.02 4.69 -4.38
N ASN A 52 -0.77 5.77 -4.13
CA ASN A 52 -2.25 5.74 -4.10
C ASN A 52 -2.89 5.20 -5.38
N TYR A 53 -2.22 5.36 -6.53
CA TYR A 53 -2.74 4.99 -7.84
C TYR A 53 -2.58 3.48 -8.12
N LEU A 54 -1.86 2.77 -7.26
CA LEU A 54 -1.61 1.33 -7.37
C LEU A 54 -2.32 0.51 -6.29
N VAL A 55 -2.78 1.16 -5.23
CA VAL A 55 -3.39 0.51 -4.06
C VAL A 55 -4.79 1.04 -3.83
N ARG A 56 -5.66 0.17 -3.35
CA ARG A 56 -6.96 0.53 -2.80
C ARG A 56 -6.86 0.43 -1.29
N VAL A 57 -7.34 1.46 -0.62
CA VAL A 57 -7.39 1.54 0.84
C VAL A 57 -8.83 1.34 1.27
N GLU A 58 -9.07 0.47 2.23
CA GLU A 58 -10.38 0.23 2.83
C GLU A 58 -10.28 0.43 4.35
N GLY A 59 -11.14 1.29 4.91
CA GLY A 59 -11.18 1.60 6.35
C GLY A 59 -10.78 3.04 6.73
N GLU A 60 -11.21 4.04 5.95
CA GLU A 60 -11.14 5.46 6.35
C GLU A 60 -12.36 5.84 7.21
#